data_AF-A0A014MF23-F1
#
_entry.id   AF-A0A014MF23-F1
#
_cell.length_a   1.000
_cell.length_b   1.000
_cell.length_c   1.000
_cell.angle_alpha   90.00
_cell.angle_beta   90.00
_cell.angle_gamma   90.00
#
_symmetry.space_group_name_H-M   'P 1'
#
loop_
_entity.id
_entity.type
_entity.pdbx_description
1 polymer ?
#
loop_
_entity_poly.entity_id
_entity_poly.type
_entity_poly.pdbx_seq_one_letter_code
_entity_poly.pdbx_strand_id
1 'polypeptide(L)'
;MSGIPRSPAPGDRPAQPPSLATLQQLRTQLGTALSPDQALALFAVEGPVCTLLVSDRDTSAPVLHHLPLGLQLLTQRSFQQRMPTPAQLETGIMEVEDAVMPLARLLPAHTLLATRDPLLRHLALQAVGGHAPDLVPAITREAIEALFERLVAQSSRHYSHQDPDRPQDPRAAAALLVLREILHHWQCTHLWLLPDSVDAAP
;
A
#
# COMPACT_ATOMS: atom_id res chain seq x y z
N MET A 1 -45.34 -10.57 5.78
CA MET A 1 -44.58 -9.58 4.97
C MET A 1 -43.10 -9.89 5.14
N SER A 2 -42.53 -10.71 4.26
CA SER A 2 -41.10 -11.04 4.29
C SER A 2 -40.32 -9.88 3.68
N GLY A 3 -39.50 -9.21 4.48
CA GLY A 3 -38.60 -8.15 4.04
C GLY A 3 -37.49 -8.74 3.19
N ILE A 4 -37.39 -8.28 1.95
CA ILE A 4 -36.27 -8.56 1.05
C ILE A 4 -34.99 -7.97 1.70
N PRO A 5 -33.91 -8.74 1.88
CA PRO A 5 -32.66 -8.17 2.37
C PRO A 5 -32.12 -7.16 1.33
N ARG A 6 -31.92 -5.92 1.78
CA ARG A 6 -31.31 -4.85 0.97
C ARG A 6 -29.90 -5.28 0.56
N SER A 7 -29.59 -5.20 -0.74
CA SER A 7 -28.22 -5.31 -1.22
C SER A 7 -27.31 -4.30 -0.51
N PRO A 8 -26.08 -4.68 -0.11
CA PRO A 8 -25.14 -3.76 0.50
C PRO A 8 -24.82 -2.60 -0.46
N ALA A 9 -24.62 -1.41 0.11
CA ALA A 9 -24.20 -0.22 -0.62
C ALA A 9 -22.83 -0.47 -1.30
N PRO A 10 -22.54 0.19 -2.44
CA PRO A 10 -21.31 -0.05 -3.23
C PRO A 10 -19.97 0.33 -2.55
N GLY A 11 -19.94 0.56 -1.24
CA GLY A 11 -18.74 0.81 -0.44
C GLY A 11 -18.39 -0.29 0.57
N ASP A 12 -19.14 -1.39 0.62
CA ASP A 12 -19.05 -2.40 1.68
C ASP A 12 -18.58 -3.78 1.17
N ARG A 13 -18.01 -3.84 -0.05
CA ARG A 13 -17.33 -5.06 -0.49
C ARG A 13 -16.09 -5.23 0.37
N PRO A 14 -15.94 -6.34 1.12
CA PRO A 14 -14.65 -6.66 1.72
C PRO A 14 -13.67 -6.74 0.57
N ALA A 15 -12.68 -5.85 0.60
CA ALA A 15 -11.67 -5.87 -0.41
C ALA A 15 -10.93 -7.22 -0.32
N GLN A 16 -10.74 -7.80 -1.49
CA GLN A 16 -10.38 -9.20 -1.61
C GLN A 16 -8.92 -9.34 -1.21
N PRO A 17 -8.58 -10.26 -0.29
CA PRO A 17 -7.20 -10.43 0.13
C PRO A 17 -6.31 -10.71 -1.08
N PRO A 18 -5.02 -10.35 -1.00
CA PRO A 18 -4.07 -10.59 -2.08
C PRO A 18 -4.13 -12.07 -2.51
N SER A 19 -4.32 -12.33 -3.80
CA SER A 19 -4.58 -13.68 -4.34
C SER A 19 -3.53 -14.11 -5.36
N LEU A 20 -3.35 -15.43 -5.54
CA LEU A 20 -2.51 -16.01 -6.60
C LEU A 20 -2.92 -15.48 -7.99
N ALA A 21 -4.23 -15.45 -8.28
CA ALA A 21 -4.74 -14.98 -9.56
C ALA A 21 -4.31 -13.54 -9.85
N THR A 22 -4.26 -12.70 -8.82
CA THR A 22 -3.74 -11.34 -8.95
C THR A 22 -2.26 -11.29 -9.30
N LEU A 23 -1.43 -12.13 -8.66
CA LEU A 23 0.00 -12.19 -8.98
C LEU A 23 0.25 -12.70 -10.40
N GLN A 24 -0.51 -13.69 -10.86
CA GLN A 24 -0.45 -14.20 -12.23
C GLN A 24 -0.89 -13.14 -13.26
N GLN A 25 -1.94 -12.37 -12.93
CA GLN A 25 -2.38 -11.26 -13.76
C GLN A 25 -1.31 -10.15 -13.84
N LEU A 26 -0.70 -9.78 -12.71
CA LEU A 26 0.40 -8.81 -12.68
C LEU A 26 1.56 -9.30 -13.56
N ARG A 27 1.95 -10.58 -13.45
CA ARG A 27 3.01 -11.13 -14.29
C ARG A 27 2.67 -11.06 -15.77
N THR A 28 1.43 -11.39 -16.14
CA THR A 28 0.93 -11.25 -17.52
C THR A 28 0.96 -9.79 -18.00
N GLN A 29 0.51 -8.85 -17.16
CA GLN A 29 0.46 -7.42 -17.50
C GLN A 29 1.83 -6.78 -17.66
N LEU A 30 2.77 -7.14 -16.78
CA LEU A 30 4.15 -6.67 -16.89
C LEU A 30 4.90 -7.39 -18.02
N GLY A 31 4.50 -8.61 -18.37
CA GLY A 31 4.96 -9.32 -19.56
C GLY A 31 6.48 -9.36 -19.66
N THR A 32 7.02 -8.82 -20.74
CA THR A 32 8.48 -8.78 -21.00
C THR A 32 9.24 -7.78 -20.14
N ALA A 33 8.56 -6.92 -19.38
CA ALA A 33 9.21 -6.04 -18.39
C ALA A 33 9.69 -6.81 -17.16
N LEU A 34 9.24 -8.06 -16.97
CA LEU A 34 9.72 -8.96 -15.93
C LEU A 34 10.78 -9.91 -16.45
N SER A 35 11.81 -10.12 -15.64
CA SER A 35 12.59 -11.34 -15.78
C SER A 35 11.72 -12.55 -15.41
N PRO A 36 11.89 -13.73 -16.05
CA PRO A 36 11.10 -14.93 -15.75
C PRO A 36 11.14 -15.36 -14.27
N ASP A 37 12.25 -15.04 -13.60
CA ASP A 37 12.53 -15.35 -12.20
C ASP A 37 12.32 -14.13 -11.28
N GLN A 38 11.70 -13.07 -11.79
CA GLN A 38 11.45 -11.86 -11.03
C GLN A 38 10.39 -12.14 -9.97
N ALA A 39 10.79 -11.98 -8.71
CA ALA A 39 9.88 -12.08 -7.58
C ALA A 39 8.88 -10.91 -7.61
N LEU A 40 7.62 -11.24 -7.36
CA LEU A 40 6.49 -10.33 -7.26
C LEU A 40 5.92 -10.40 -5.85
N ALA A 41 5.65 -9.24 -5.26
CA ALA A 41 5.01 -9.13 -3.96
C ALA A 41 3.77 -8.25 -4.05
N LEU A 42 2.64 -8.77 -3.60
CA LEU A 42 1.37 -8.06 -3.53
C LEU A 42 1.10 -7.65 -2.09
N PHE A 43 1.10 -6.34 -1.84
CA PHE A 43 0.95 -5.77 -0.51
C PHE A 43 -0.44 -5.16 -0.31
N ALA A 44 -1.02 -5.40 0.87
CA ALA A 44 -2.27 -4.80 1.31
C ALA A 44 -2.20 -4.41 2.78
N VAL A 45 -2.87 -3.31 3.13
CA VAL A 45 -2.98 -2.79 4.51
C VAL A 45 -4.39 -2.99 5.08
N GLU A 46 -5.27 -3.63 4.32
CA GLU A 46 -6.58 -4.07 4.74
C GLU A 46 -6.54 -5.10 5.86
N GLY A 47 -7.49 -4.99 6.78
CA GLY A 47 -7.64 -5.90 7.91
C GLY A 47 -6.85 -5.48 9.16
N PRO A 48 -6.77 -6.38 10.16
CA PRO A 48 -6.13 -6.09 11.45
C PRO A 48 -4.60 -6.05 11.37
N VAL A 49 -4.02 -6.65 10.33
CA VAL A 49 -2.58 -6.70 10.05
C VAL A 49 -2.35 -6.51 8.55
N CYS A 50 -1.24 -5.90 8.19
CA CYS A 50 -0.83 -5.76 6.79
C CYS A 50 -0.36 -7.13 6.27
N THR A 51 -0.67 -7.41 5.01
CA THR A 51 -0.38 -8.70 4.37
C THR A 51 0.48 -8.51 3.15
N LEU A 52 1.39 -9.47 2.91
CA LEU A 52 2.27 -9.52 1.75
C LEU A 52 2.22 -10.92 1.15
N LEU A 53 1.72 -11.05 -0.08
CA LEU A 53 1.75 -12.30 -0.82
C LEU A 53 2.92 -12.27 -1.80
N VAL A 54 3.86 -13.21 -1.68
CA VAL A 54 5.10 -13.24 -2.48
C VAL A 54 5.09 -14.45 -3.39
N SER A 55 5.45 -14.26 -4.67
CA SER A 55 5.71 -15.33 -5.64
C SER A 55 7.05 -15.07 -6.32
N ASP A 56 7.98 -16.01 -6.19
CA ASP A 56 9.31 -15.94 -6.79
C ASP A 56 9.32 -16.34 -8.27
N ARG A 57 8.48 -17.30 -8.66
CA ARG A 57 8.39 -17.92 -9.98
C ARG A 57 6.94 -18.23 -10.35
N ASP A 58 6.70 -18.49 -11.63
CA ASP A 58 5.34 -18.77 -12.15
C ASP A 58 4.75 -20.09 -11.67
N THR A 59 5.59 -20.99 -11.18
CA THR A 59 5.24 -22.37 -10.85
C THR A 59 5.22 -22.65 -9.35
N SER A 60 5.75 -21.75 -8.52
CA SER A 60 5.77 -21.91 -7.06
C SER A 60 4.48 -21.41 -6.43
N ALA A 61 3.98 -22.13 -5.42
CA ALA A 61 2.88 -21.64 -4.60
C ALA A 61 3.31 -20.35 -3.88
N PRO A 62 2.48 -19.30 -3.91
CA PRO A 62 2.81 -18.03 -3.30
C PRO A 62 2.79 -18.16 -1.78
N VAL A 63 3.69 -17.43 -1.12
CA VAL A 63 3.83 -17.44 0.33
C VAL A 63 3.17 -16.17 0.89
N LEU A 64 2.23 -16.36 1.81
CA LEU A 64 1.58 -15.27 2.52
C LEU A 64 2.37 -14.94 3.79
N HIS A 65 2.82 -13.69 3.89
CA HIS A 65 3.45 -13.12 5.07
C HIS A 65 2.53 -12.09 5.71
N HIS A 66 2.54 -12.03 7.04
CA HIS A 66 1.85 -11.01 7.80
C HIS A 66 2.88 -10.12 8.47
N LEU A 67 2.74 -8.81 8.31
CA LEU A 67 3.49 -7.87 9.13
C LEU A 67 2.79 -7.80 10.49
N PRO A 68 3.53 -7.76 11.62
CA PRO A 68 2.96 -7.63 12.96
C PRO A 68 2.47 -6.19 13.22
N LEU A 69 1.86 -5.57 12.21
CA LEU A 69 1.45 -4.17 12.18
C LEU A 69 0.14 -4.06 11.39
N GLY A 70 -0.80 -3.26 11.89
CA GLY A 70 -2.00 -2.85 11.15
C GLY A 70 -2.27 -1.36 11.35
N LEU A 71 -2.95 -0.73 10.39
CA LEU A 71 -3.18 0.72 10.42
C LEU A 71 -3.94 1.17 11.67
N GLN A 72 -4.93 0.38 12.11
CA GLN A 72 -5.66 0.67 13.33
C GLN A 72 -4.75 0.67 14.56
N LEU A 73 -3.83 -0.30 14.65
CA LEU A 73 -2.90 -0.39 15.77
C LEU A 73 -1.95 0.80 15.80
N LEU A 74 -1.37 1.16 14.65
CA LEU A 74 -0.46 2.29 14.52
C LEU A 74 -1.15 3.61 14.84
N THR A 75 -2.36 3.81 14.32
CA THR A 75 -3.14 5.02 14.62
C THR A 75 -3.57 5.11 16.08
N GLN A 76 -3.82 3.98 16.76
CA GLN A 76 -4.17 3.97 18.18
C GLN A 76 -2.96 4.23 19.08
N ARG A 77 -1.83 3.57 18.83
CA ARG A 77 -0.63 3.62 19.68
C ARG A 77 0.20 4.87 19.46
N SER A 78 0.52 5.17 18.20
CA SER A 78 1.43 6.25 17.84
C SER A 78 0.69 7.56 17.59
N PHE A 79 -0.38 7.55 16.80
CA PHE A 79 -1.01 8.78 16.34
C PHE A 79 -2.18 9.27 17.23
N GLN A 80 -2.63 8.44 18.17
CA GLN A 80 -3.75 8.76 19.09
C GLN A 80 -5.04 9.16 18.34
N GLN A 81 -5.33 8.48 17.23
CA GLN A 81 -6.50 8.70 16.37
C GLN A 81 -6.63 10.12 15.81
N ARG A 82 -5.53 10.87 15.74
CA ARG A 82 -5.45 12.22 15.19
C ARG A 82 -4.29 12.33 14.22
N MET A 83 -4.27 13.36 13.39
CA MET A 83 -3.11 13.61 12.53
C MET A 83 -1.83 13.68 13.38
N PRO A 84 -0.77 12.97 12.97
CA PRO A 84 0.42 12.84 13.80
C PRO A 84 1.17 14.17 13.88
N THR A 85 1.72 14.46 15.06
CA THR A 85 2.76 15.47 15.24
C THR A 85 4.12 14.95 14.73
N PRO A 86 5.14 15.80 14.56
CA PRO A 86 6.47 15.35 14.15
C PRO A 86 7.03 14.27 15.08
N ALA A 87 6.92 14.45 16.41
CA ALA A 87 7.37 13.46 17.37
C ALA A 87 6.63 12.11 17.25
N GLN A 88 5.33 12.13 16.92
CA GLN A 88 4.57 10.90 16.70
C GLN A 88 4.90 10.22 15.37
N LEU A 89 5.33 10.98 14.35
CA LEU A 89 5.86 10.39 13.12
C LEU A 89 7.16 9.65 13.41
N GLU A 90 8.09 10.23 14.18
CA GLU A 90 9.34 9.56 14.59
C GLU A 90 9.05 8.25 15.35
N THR A 91 8.15 8.28 16.34
CA THR A 91 7.74 7.05 17.04
C THR A 91 7.12 6.03 16.08
N GLY A 92 6.26 6.49 15.17
CA GLY A 92 5.65 5.64 14.16
C GLY A 92 6.68 5.00 13.24
N ILE A 93 7.70 5.76 12.80
CA ILE A 93 8.79 5.25 11.96
C ILE A 93 9.48 4.10 12.67
N MET A 94 9.87 4.27 13.94
CA MET A 94 10.51 3.21 14.72
C MET A 94 9.64 1.95 14.80
N GLU A 95 8.33 2.10 15.11
CA GLU A 95 7.40 0.97 15.19
C GLU A 95 7.24 0.23 13.85
N VAL A 96 7.17 0.98 12.75
CA VAL A 96 7.02 0.41 11.41
C VAL A 96 8.32 -0.24 10.96
N GLU A 97 9.47 0.38 11.20
CA GLU A 97 10.80 -0.14 10.86
C GLU A 97 11.03 -1.53 11.48
N ASP A 98 10.74 -1.66 12.78
CA ASP A 98 10.80 -2.93 13.51
C ASP A 98 9.91 -4.01 12.89
N ALA A 99 8.75 -3.64 12.33
CA ALA A 99 7.82 -4.56 11.70
C ALA A 99 8.21 -4.95 10.26
N VAL A 100 8.84 -4.04 9.49
CA VAL A 100 9.17 -4.27 8.07
C VAL A 100 10.54 -4.92 7.86
N MET A 101 11.52 -4.63 8.73
CA MET A 101 12.89 -5.13 8.61
C MET A 101 13.04 -6.66 8.62
N PRO A 102 12.30 -7.43 9.47
CA PRO A 102 12.40 -8.89 9.45
C PRO A 102 12.02 -9.47 8.10
N LEU A 103 10.96 -8.93 7.47
CA LEU A 103 10.48 -9.42 6.18
C LEU A 103 11.40 -9.03 5.03
N ALA A 104 12.05 -7.86 5.10
CA ALA A 104 13.06 -7.41 4.14
C ALA A 104 14.15 -8.47 3.89
N ARG A 105 14.56 -9.20 4.94
CA ARG A 105 15.59 -10.24 4.88
C ARG A 105 15.14 -11.54 4.21
N LEU A 106 13.83 -11.73 4.07
CA LEU A 106 13.23 -12.94 3.47
C LEU A 106 12.88 -12.72 1.99
N LEU A 107 12.77 -11.46 1.56
CA LEU A 107 12.40 -11.13 0.20
C LEU A 107 13.59 -11.37 -0.76
N PRO A 108 13.34 -11.99 -1.93
CA PRO A 108 14.34 -12.05 -2.98
C PRO A 108 14.81 -10.65 -3.39
N ALA A 109 16.08 -10.55 -3.79
CA ALA A 109 16.61 -9.31 -4.33
C ALA A 109 15.76 -8.83 -5.52
N HIS A 110 15.62 -7.51 -5.65
CA HIS A 110 14.87 -6.85 -6.71
C HIS A 110 13.37 -7.16 -6.76
N THR A 111 12.77 -7.71 -5.70
CA THR A 111 11.32 -7.96 -5.62
C THR A 111 10.51 -6.74 -6.07
N LEU A 112 9.57 -6.94 -6.98
CA LEU A 112 8.66 -5.89 -7.42
C LEU A 112 7.43 -5.87 -6.52
N LEU A 113 7.15 -4.69 -5.97
CA LEU A 113 6.04 -4.45 -5.08
C LEU A 113 4.83 -3.93 -5.87
N ALA A 114 3.70 -4.59 -5.73
CA ALA A 114 2.42 -4.16 -6.29
C ALA A 114 1.35 -4.04 -5.21
N THR A 115 0.30 -3.29 -5.50
CA THR A 115 -0.88 -3.22 -4.63
C THR A 115 -2.19 -3.08 -5.40
N ARG A 116 -3.25 -3.64 -4.82
CA ARG A 116 -4.65 -3.41 -5.18
C ARG A 116 -5.41 -2.67 -4.08
N ASP A 117 -4.75 -2.43 -2.95
CA ASP A 117 -5.36 -1.82 -1.78
C ASP A 117 -5.83 -0.40 -2.13
N PRO A 118 -7.14 -0.10 -2.05
CA PRO A 118 -7.68 1.17 -2.51
C PRO A 118 -7.05 2.38 -1.79
N LEU A 119 -6.67 2.22 -0.51
CA LEU A 119 -6.04 3.29 0.25
C LEU A 119 -4.62 3.54 -0.24
N LEU A 120 -3.82 2.48 -0.44
CA LEU A 120 -2.47 2.64 -1.00
C LEU A 120 -2.49 3.20 -2.41
N ARG A 121 -3.46 2.77 -3.23
CA ARG A 121 -3.66 3.31 -4.56
C ARG A 121 -4.00 4.79 -4.55
N HIS A 122 -4.91 5.19 -3.66
CA HIS A 122 -5.27 6.60 -3.50
C HIS A 122 -4.05 7.45 -3.14
N LEU A 123 -3.26 7.01 -2.15
CA LEU A 123 -2.01 7.68 -1.76
C LEU A 123 -1.01 7.76 -2.90
N ALA A 124 -0.85 6.67 -3.64
CA ALA A 124 0.07 6.62 -4.77
C ALA A 124 -0.34 7.59 -5.90
N LEU A 125 -1.65 7.78 -6.14
CA LEU A 125 -2.14 8.81 -7.06
C LEU A 125 -1.92 10.22 -6.51
N GLN A 126 -2.14 10.47 -5.21
CA GLN A 126 -1.82 11.75 -4.58
C GLN A 126 -0.33 12.11 -4.71
N ALA A 127 0.56 11.12 -4.69
CA ALA A 127 1.99 11.33 -4.84
C ALA A 127 2.38 11.97 -6.18
N VAL A 128 1.59 11.71 -7.24
CA VAL A 128 1.80 12.23 -8.60
C VAL A 128 0.75 13.26 -9.03
N GLY A 129 0.04 13.87 -8.07
CA GLY A 129 -0.93 14.94 -8.33
C GLY A 129 -2.24 14.46 -8.96
N GLY A 130 -2.70 13.26 -8.61
CA GLY A 130 -4.04 12.75 -8.94
C GLY A 130 -4.22 12.17 -10.35
N HIS A 131 -3.16 12.13 -11.16
CA HIS A 131 -3.23 11.59 -12.53
C HIS A 131 -2.75 10.14 -12.53
N ALA A 132 -3.58 9.22 -13.02
CA ALA A 132 -3.17 7.83 -13.24
C ALA A 132 -2.39 7.73 -14.56
N PRO A 133 -1.19 7.13 -14.58
CA PRO A 133 -0.52 6.80 -15.83
C PRO A 133 -1.37 5.85 -16.70
N ASP A 134 -1.58 6.22 -17.97
CA ASP A 134 -2.47 5.52 -18.90
C ASP A 134 -2.02 4.11 -19.31
N LEU A 135 -0.75 3.73 -19.11
CA LEU A 135 -0.19 2.51 -19.70
C LEU A 135 0.30 1.46 -18.70
N VAL A 136 0.98 1.84 -17.61
CA VAL A 136 1.07 1.03 -16.38
C VAL A 136 1.38 1.98 -15.23
N PRO A 137 0.52 2.10 -14.20
CA PRO A 137 0.72 3.08 -13.14
C PRO A 137 1.73 2.57 -12.11
N ALA A 138 3.02 2.64 -12.44
CA ALA A 138 4.11 2.48 -11.49
C ALA A 138 4.45 3.84 -10.89
N ILE A 139 4.41 3.94 -9.56
CA ILE A 139 4.77 5.15 -8.81
C ILE A 139 6.16 4.95 -8.21
N THR A 140 7.06 5.91 -8.42
CA THR A 140 8.44 5.81 -7.94
C THR A 140 8.47 5.94 -6.42
N ARG A 141 9.47 5.31 -5.80
CA ARG A 141 9.78 5.49 -4.38
C ARG A 141 9.98 6.96 -4.03
N GLU A 142 10.63 7.72 -4.90
CA GLU A 142 10.89 9.15 -4.72
C GLU A 142 9.60 9.98 -4.69
N ALA A 143 8.58 9.61 -5.49
CA ALA A 143 7.29 10.28 -5.45
C ALA A 143 6.56 10.01 -4.13
N ILE A 144 6.62 8.79 -3.62
CA ILE A 144 6.07 8.43 -2.31
C ILE A 144 6.83 9.17 -1.18
N GLU A 145 8.15 9.26 -1.25
CA GLU A 145 8.97 10.01 -0.30
C GLU A 145 8.58 11.50 -0.32
N ALA A 146 8.42 12.10 -1.50
CA ALA A 146 7.98 13.49 -1.61
C ALA A 146 6.57 13.73 -1.04
N LEU A 147 5.67 12.74 -1.13
CA LEU A 147 4.37 12.82 -0.46
C LEU A 147 4.51 12.73 1.07
N PHE A 148 5.42 11.89 1.56
CA PHE A 148 5.74 11.79 2.98
C PHE A 148 6.35 13.09 3.53
N GLU A 149 7.27 13.73 2.80
CA GLU A 149 7.82 15.04 3.16
C GLU A 149 6.73 16.12 3.28
N ARG A 150 5.71 16.08 2.39
CA ARG A 150 4.53 16.97 2.50
C ARG A 150 3.72 16.70 3.77
N LEU A 151 3.59 15.44 4.20
CA LEU A 151 2.95 15.07 5.47
C LEU A 151 3.76 15.59 6.67
N VAL A 152 5.09 15.48 6.65
CA VAL A 152 5.97 16.02 7.70
C VAL A 152 5.88 17.55 7.79
N ALA A 153 5.84 18.23 6.64
CA ALA A 153 5.64 19.68 6.61
C ALA A 153 4.27 20.07 7.20
N GLN A 154 3.22 19.28 6.93
CA GLN A 154 1.88 19.47 7.47
C GLN A 154 1.83 19.25 8.99
N SER A 155 2.48 18.22 9.53
CA SER A 155 2.49 17.94 10.97
C SER A 155 3.18 19.04 11.78
N SER A 156 4.12 19.75 11.16
CA SER A 156 4.93 20.79 11.80
C SER A 156 4.26 22.16 11.89
N ARG A 157 3.17 22.43 11.14
CA ARG A 157 2.48 23.72 11.17
C ARG A 157 1.01 23.53 11.57
N HIS A 158 0.46 24.52 12.28
CA HIS A 158 -1.00 24.69 12.34
C HIS A 158 -1.49 25.22 10.98
N TYR A 159 -1.53 24.34 9.97
CA TYR A 159 -1.99 24.69 8.64
C TYR A 159 -3.50 24.97 8.65
N SER A 160 -3.89 26.20 8.32
CA SER A 160 -5.30 26.58 8.10
C SER A 160 -5.80 26.26 6.69
N HIS A 161 -4.91 25.89 5.76
CA HIS A 161 -5.25 25.50 4.40
C HIS A 161 -5.13 23.98 4.22
N GLN A 162 -6.24 23.35 3.89
CA GLN A 162 -6.30 21.94 3.49
C GLN A 162 -5.77 21.83 2.05
N ASP A 163 -4.64 21.16 1.88
CA ASP A 163 -4.17 20.70 0.57
C ASP A 163 -4.80 19.32 0.32
N PRO A 164 -5.72 19.17 -0.65
CA PRO A 164 -6.43 17.91 -0.88
C PRO A 164 -5.52 16.77 -1.38
N ASP A 165 -4.33 17.10 -1.89
CA ASP A 165 -3.36 16.13 -2.42
C ASP A 165 -2.44 15.55 -1.33
N ARG A 166 -2.90 15.56 -0.07
CA ARG A 166 -2.19 15.04 1.11
C ARG A 166 -3.09 14.09 1.92
N PRO A 167 -2.51 13.23 2.77
CA PRO A 167 -3.27 12.51 3.78
C PRO A 167 -4.05 13.47 4.69
N GLN A 168 -5.37 13.30 4.75
CA GLN A 168 -6.26 14.15 5.56
C GLN A 168 -6.67 13.51 6.88
N ASP A 169 -6.39 12.23 7.06
CA ASP A 169 -6.80 11.45 8.21
C ASP A 169 -5.64 10.57 8.72
N PRO A 170 -5.65 10.18 10.01
CA PRO A 170 -4.57 9.40 10.61
C PRO A 170 -4.35 8.03 9.95
N ARG A 171 -5.39 7.41 9.37
CA ARG A 171 -5.28 6.10 8.72
C ARG A 171 -4.52 6.25 7.40
N ALA A 172 -4.81 7.28 6.61
CA ALA A 172 -4.04 7.61 5.41
C ALA A 172 -2.59 7.98 5.74
N ALA A 173 -2.35 8.75 6.80
CA ALA A 173 -0.99 9.06 7.27
C ALA A 173 -0.22 7.80 7.68
N ALA A 174 -0.89 6.86 8.37
CA ALA A 174 -0.30 5.60 8.79
C ALA A 174 0.03 4.70 7.59
N ALA A 175 -0.88 4.61 6.62
CA ALA A 175 -0.65 3.84 5.41
C ALA A 175 0.50 4.40 4.57
N LEU A 176 0.62 5.72 4.47
CA LEU A 176 1.74 6.37 3.78
C LEU A 176 3.07 6.08 4.46
N LEU A 177 3.11 6.19 5.80
CA LEU A 177 4.30 5.84 6.59
C LEU A 177 4.71 4.37 6.35
N VAL A 178 3.76 3.43 6.45
CA VAL A 178 4.02 2.01 6.18
C VAL A 178 4.56 1.79 4.78
N LEU A 179 3.94 2.40 3.78
CA LEU A 179 4.37 2.27 2.39
C LEU A 179 5.78 2.82 2.17
N ARG A 180 6.10 3.97 2.77
CA ARG A 180 7.41 4.61 2.68
C ARG A 180 8.50 3.71 3.26
N GLU A 181 8.30 3.19 4.48
CA GLU A 181 9.27 2.29 5.10
C GLU A 181 9.45 0.98 4.32
N ILE A 182 8.36 0.43 3.80
CA ILE A 182 8.42 -0.76 2.93
C ILE A 182 9.27 -0.51 1.69
N LEU A 183 8.97 0.55 0.92
CA LEU A 183 9.72 0.84 -0.30
C LEU A 183 11.20 1.12 0.00
N HIS A 184 11.47 1.81 1.10
CA HIS A 184 12.81 2.16 1.53
C HIS A 184 13.62 0.91 1.97
N HIS A 185 13.11 0.14 2.94
CA HIS A 185 13.84 -0.97 3.54
C HIS A 185 13.88 -2.22 2.66
N TRP A 186 12.86 -2.45 1.81
CA TRP A 186 12.86 -3.57 0.87
C TRP A 186 13.55 -3.23 -0.45
N GLN A 187 14.08 -2.01 -0.59
CA GLN A 187 14.79 -1.53 -1.77
C GLN A 187 13.94 -1.59 -3.04
N CYS A 188 12.61 -1.48 -2.89
CA CYS A 188 11.69 -1.43 -4.01
C CYS A 188 11.73 -0.03 -4.63
N THR A 189 12.03 0.04 -5.92
CA THR A 189 12.14 1.34 -6.63
C THR A 189 10.79 1.90 -7.02
N HIS A 190 9.78 1.04 -7.16
CA HIS A 190 8.43 1.42 -7.60
C HIS A 190 7.37 0.63 -6.83
N LEU A 191 6.20 1.25 -6.67
CA LEU A 191 4.95 0.61 -6.35
C LEU A 191 4.11 0.49 -7.63
N TRP A 192 3.78 -0.74 -8.03
CA TRP A 192 2.90 -0.99 -9.18
C TRP A 192 1.44 -0.99 -8.74
N LEU A 193 0.62 -0.14 -9.35
CA LEU A 193 -0.81 -0.05 -9.06
C LEU A 193 -1.57 -0.99 -9.99
N LEU A 194 -2.26 -1.95 -9.39
CA LEU A 194 -3.12 -2.90 -10.11
C LEU A 194 -4.57 -2.40 -10.14
N PRO A 195 -5.30 -2.52 -11.26
CA PRO A 195 -6.68 -2.04 -11.40
C PRO A 195 -7.65 -2.75 -10.44
N ASP A 196 -8.69 -2.07 -9.93
CA ASP A 196 -9.59 -2.55 -8.85
C ASP A 196 -10.40 -3.79 -9.25
N SER A 197 -10.50 -4.05 -10.54
CA SER A 197 -10.91 -5.30 -11.17
C SER A 197 -10.38 -5.27 -12.60
N VAL A 198 -10.01 -6.44 -13.15
CA VAL A 198 -10.17 -6.61 -14.59
C VAL A 198 -11.66 -6.47 -14.78
N ASP A 199 -12.12 -5.42 -15.48
CA ASP A 199 -13.39 -5.51 -16.14
C ASP A 199 -13.38 -6.87 -16.84
N ALA A 200 -14.27 -7.75 -16.40
CA ALA A 200 -14.51 -9.01 -17.08
C ALA A 200 -14.53 -8.69 -18.57
N ALA A 201 -13.58 -9.28 -19.31
CA ALA A 201 -13.57 -9.13 -20.76
C ALA A 201 -14.99 -9.41 -21.27
N PRO A 202 -15.48 -8.63 -22.24
CA PRO A 202 -16.86 -8.74 -22.73
C PRO A 202 -17.23 -10.16 -23.17
#